data_AF-A0A7J6QLN4-F1
#
_entry.id   AF-A0A7J6QLN4-F1
#
_cell.length_a   1.000
_cell.length_b   1.000
_cell.length_c   1.000
_cell.angle_alpha   90.00
_cell.angle_beta   90.00
_cell.angle_gamma   90.00
#
_symmetry.space_group_name_H-M   'P 1'
#
loop_
_entity.id
_entity.type
_entity.pdbx_description
1 polymer ?
#
loop_
_entity_poly.entity_id
_entity_poly.type
_entity_poly.pdbx_seq_one_letter_code
_entity_poly.pdbx_strand_id
1 'polypeptide(L)'
;MISQRHLSTRHLKMLVLDEADEMLDRGFKEQVYDIYRYLPPSTQCVLVSATMPNEILEMTNNFMNNPFRVLVKRDELTLEGIKQFFVAVEKEQWKFDTLCDLYDTLTITQAVIFCNTKQKVDWLTNKMREAK
;
A
#
# COMPACT_ATOMS: atom_id res chain seq x y z
N MET A 1 -19.49 -1.16 -12.85
CA MET A 1 -19.89 0.27 -12.80
C MET A 1 -19.78 0.97 -14.15
N ILE A 2 -18.59 1.10 -14.74
CA ILE A 2 -18.42 1.79 -16.03
C ILE A 2 -19.06 0.99 -17.18
N SER A 3 -18.76 -0.31 -17.30
CA SER A 3 -19.36 -1.20 -18.30
C SER A 3 -20.89 -1.30 -18.18
N GLN A 4 -21.39 -1.25 -16.95
CA GLN A 4 -22.82 -1.22 -16.61
C GLN A 4 -23.46 0.18 -16.77
N ARG A 5 -22.70 1.19 -17.23
CA ARG A 5 -23.15 2.58 -17.45
C ARG A 5 -23.66 3.31 -16.21
N HIS A 6 -23.30 2.84 -15.01
CA HIS A 6 -23.58 3.57 -13.76
C HIS A 6 -22.64 4.78 -13.58
N LEU A 7 -21.47 4.78 -14.24
CA LEU A 7 -20.53 5.89 -14.25
C LEU A 7 -20.27 6.32 -15.70
N SER A 8 -20.62 7.57 -16.02
CA SER A 8 -20.32 8.17 -17.33
C SER A 8 -18.90 8.74 -17.33
N THR A 9 -18.06 8.25 -18.24
CA THR A 9 -16.64 8.64 -18.37
C THR A 9 -16.42 9.77 -19.37
N ARG A 10 -17.45 10.24 -20.08
CA ARG A 10 -17.34 11.15 -21.23
C ARG A 10 -16.63 12.47 -20.93
N HIS A 11 -16.74 12.97 -19.70
CA HIS A 11 -16.16 14.25 -19.29
C HIS A 11 -14.98 14.09 -18.32
N LEU A 12 -14.51 12.85 -18.09
CA LEU A 12 -13.32 12.64 -17.28
C LEU A 12 -12.09 13.17 -18.02
N LYS A 13 -11.29 13.93 -17.28
CA LYS A 13 -10.07 14.57 -17.79
C LYS A 13 -8.81 14.03 -17.13
N MET A 14 -8.95 13.32 -16.01
CA MET A 14 -7.83 12.85 -15.21
C MET A 14 -8.12 11.47 -14.62
N LEU A 15 -7.12 10.61 -14.65
CA LEU A 15 -7.03 9.34 -13.94
C LEU A 15 -5.83 9.45 -12.99
N VAL A 16 -6.07 9.21 -11.70
CA VAL A 16 -5.00 9.15 -10.69
C VAL A 16 -4.92 7.73 -10.16
N LEU A 17 -3.74 7.14 -10.26
CA LEU A 17 -3.38 5.83 -9.69
C LEU A 17 -2.50 6.08 -8.48
N ASP A 18 -3.06 5.87 -7.29
CA ASP A 18 -2.36 6.02 -6.02
C ASP A 18 -1.95 4.64 -5.48
N GLU A 19 -0.81 4.56 -4.79
CA GLU A 19 -0.20 3.29 -4.35
C GLU A 19 -0.12 2.25 -5.48
N ALA A 20 0.39 2.67 -6.64
CA ALA A 20 0.29 1.87 -7.86
C ALA A 20 1.04 0.52 -7.77
N ASP A 21 2.14 0.45 -7.00
CA ASP A 21 2.84 -0.78 -6.67
C ASP A 21 1.95 -1.79 -5.95
N GLU A 22 1.26 -1.36 -4.88
CA GLU A 22 0.29 -2.20 -4.15
C GLU A 22 -0.87 -2.65 -5.04
N MET A 23 -1.31 -1.80 -5.98
CA MET A 23 -2.34 -2.19 -6.94
C MET A 23 -1.89 -3.37 -7.82
N LEU A 24 -0.63 -3.39 -8.25
CA LEU A 24 -0.08 -4.48 -9.06
C LEU A 24 0.11 -5.75 -8.24
N ASP A 25 0.64 -5.65 -7.02
CA ASP A 25 0.84 -6.80 -6.11
C ASP A 25 -0.49 -7.50 -5.77
N ARG A 26 -1.58 -6.74 -5.73
CA ARG A 26 -2.95 -7.25 -5.56
C ARG A 26 -3.59 -7.82 -6.82
N GLY A 27 -2.87 -7.80 -7.95
CA GLY A 27 -3.35 -8.31 -9.23
C GLY A 27 -4.38 -7.41 -9.90
N PHE A 28 -4.40 -6.10 -9.61
CA PHE A 28 -5.36 -5.16 -10.22
C PHE A 28 -4.96 -4.65 -11.62
N LYS A 29 -3.90 -5.22 -12.21
CA LYS A 29 -3.39 -4.82 -13.52
C LYS A 29 -4.50 -4.82 -14.58
N GLU A 30 -5.21 -5.91 -14.74
CA GLU A 30 -6.25 -6.05 -15.76
C GLU A 30 -7.39 -5.03 -15.55
N GLN A 31 -7.79 -4.80 -14.31
CA GLN A 31 -8.84 -3.85 -13.95
C GLN A 31 -8.43 -2.41 -14.27
N VAL A 32 -7.17 -2.04 -14.05
CA VAL A 32 -6.64 -0.72 -14.43
C VAL A 32 -6.64 -0.56 -15.95
N TYR A 33 -6.21 -1.58 -16.69
CA TYR A 33 -6.29 -1.60 -18.17
C TYR A 33 -7.72 -1.43 -18.65
N ASP A 34 -8.68 -2.14 -18.04
CA ASP A 34 -10.08 -2.05 -18.39
C ASP A 34 -10.64 -0.66 -18.10
N ILE A 35 -10.36 -0.08 -16.94
CA ILE A 35 -10.77 1.29 -16.62
C ILE A 35 -10.24 2.26 -17.69
N TYR A 36 -8.94 2.20 -17.99
CA TYR A 36 -8.30 3.08 -18.96
C TYR A 36 -8.95 3.02 -20.34
N ARG A 37 -9.33 1.82 -20.81
CA ARG A 37 -10.02 1.62 -22.10
C ARG A 37 -11.38 2.31 -22.20
N TYR A 38 -12.05 2.57 -21.08
CA TYR A 38 -13.32 3.28 -21.06
C TYR A 38 -13.17 4.81 -20.90
N LEU A 39 -11.96 5.32 -20.72
CA LEU A 39 -11.70 6.75 -20.56
C LEU A 39 -11.53 7.45 -21.91
N PRO A 40 -11.83 8.75 -22.00
CA PRO A 40 -11.52 9.54 -23.18
C PRO A 40 -10.01 9.51 -23.51
N PRO A 41 -9.60 9.51 -24.79
CA PRO A 41 -8.18 9.48 -25.18
C PRO A 41 -7.36 10.67 -24.67
N SER A 42 -8.02 11.79 -24.35
CA SER A 42 -7.39 13.01 -23.82
C SER A 42 -7.23 13.00 -22.30
N THR A 43 -7.47 11.87 -21.63
CA THR A 43 -7.37 11.78 -20.17
C THR A 43 -5.92 11.84 -19.72
N GLN A 44 -5.61 12.79 -18.83
CA GLN A 44 -4.32 12.87 -18.16
C GLN A 44 -4.18 11.72 -17.15
N CYS A 45 -3.11 10.94 -17.24
CA CYS A 45 -2.81 9.90 -16.26
C CYS A 45 -1.73 10.39 -15.28
N VAL A 46 -2.00 10.27 -13.99
CA VAL A 46 -1.07 10.57 -12.89
C VAL A 46 -0.86 9.27 -12.11
N LEU A 47 0.39 8.90 -11.88
CA LEU A 47 0.76 7.73 -11.10
C LEU A 47 1.60 8.17 -9.90
N VAL A 48 1.18 7.72 -8.73
CA VAL A 48 1.85 7.93 -7.44
C VAL A 48 2.13 6.54 -6.86
N SER A 49 3.37 6.32 -6.44
CA SER A 49 3.82 5.03 -5.94
C SER A 49 5.03 5.23 -5.03
N ALA A 50 5.10 4.48 -3.93
CA ALA A 50 6.24 4.52 -3.03
C ALA A 50 7.45 3.81 -3.64
N THR A 51 7.20 2.70 -4.35
CA THR A 51 8.21 1.96 -5.08
C THR A 51 7.95 1.98 -6.58
N MET A 52 9.01 1.80 -7.37
CA MET A 52 8.93 1.77 -8.84
C MET A 52 9.58 0.49 -9.38
N PRO A 53 8.92 -0.67 -9.26
CA PRO A 53 9.34 -1.89 -9.92
C PRO A 53 9.16 -1.79 -11.44
N ASN A 54 9.80 -2.69 -12.19
CA ASN A 54 9.76 -2.67 -13.66
C ASN A 54 8.33 -2.76 -14.22
N GLU A 55 7.44 -3.50 -13.55
CA GLU A 55 6.05 -3.63 -13.98
C GLU A 55 5.29 -2.30 -13.96
N ILE A 56 5.55 -1.44 -12.97
CA ILE A 56 4.99 -0.09 -12.91
C ILE A 56 5.56 0.77 -14.04
N LEU A 57 6.85 0.66 -14.32
CA LEU A 57 7.48 1.40 -15.42
C LEU A 57 6.89 1.01 -16.78
N GLU A 58 6.66 -0.28 -17.03
CA GLU A 58 5.97 -0.77 -18.21
C GLU A 58 4.54 -0.21 -18.29
N MET A 59 3.84 -0.18 -17.16
CA MET A 59 2.49 0.39 -17.07
C MET A 59 2.49 1.88 -17.45
N THR A 60 3.47 2.67 -16.98
CA THR A 60 3.59 4.09 -17.36
C THR A 60 3.82 4.27 -18.86
N ASN A 61 4.60 3.41 -19.51
CA ASN A 61 4.86 3.50 -20.95
C ASN A 61 3.61 3.22 -21.79
N ASN A 62 2.67 2.42 -21.28
CA ASN A 62 1.44 2.07 -21.99
C ASN A 62 0.30 3.08 -21.79
N PHE A 63 0.24 3.75 -20.64
CA PHE A 63 -0.86 4.65 -20.29
C PHE A 63 -0.52 6.14 -20.33
N MET A 64 0.77 6.50 -20.40
CA MET A 64 1.20 7.89 -20.36
C MET A 64 1.91 8.26 -21.65
N ASN A 65 1.59 9.43 -22.18
CA ASN A 65 2.31 10.02 -23.29
C ASN A 65 3.36 11.00 -22.75
N ASN A 66 4.65 10.66 -22.89
CA ASN A 66 5.79 11.46 -22.44
C ASN A 66 5.65 12.02 -21.00
N PRO A 67 5.57 11.16 -19.97
CA PRO A 67 5.31 11.59 -18.60
C PRO A 67 6.48 12.37 -18.00
N PHE A 68 6.15 13.41 -17.23
CA PHE A 68 7.11 14.05 -16.34
C PHE A 68 7.39 13.15 -15.14
N ARG A 69 8.66 12.87 -14.84
CA ARG A 69 9.07 11.93 -13.80
C ARG A 69 9.68 12.67 -12.61
N VAL A 70 9.06 12.53 -11.45
CA VAL A 70 9.62 12.96 -10.15
C VAL A 70 9.99 11.69 -9.39
N LEU A 71 11.29 11.41 -9.30
CA LEU A 71 11.81 10.19 -8.68
C LEU A 71 12.68 10.54 -7.47
N VAL A 72 12.52 9.80 -6.38
CA VAL A 72 13.40 9.86 -5.20
C VAL A 72 14.53 8.85 -5.38
N LYS A 73 15.77 9.22 -5.04
CA LYS A 73 16.91 8.30 -5.12
C LYS A 73 16.77 7.18 -4.09
N ARG A 74 17.06 5.94 -4.49
CA ARG A 74 16.92 4.74 -3.65
C ARG A 74 17.76 4.75 -2.37
N ASP A 75 18.88 5.47 -2.36
CA ASP A 75 19.82 5.49 -1.23
C ASP A 75 19.24 6.14 0.04
N GLU A 76 18.08 6.79 -0.05
CA GLU A 76 17.37 7.43 1.08
C GLU A 76 16.06 6.69 1.47
N LEU A 77 15.84 5.45 1.02
CA LEU A 77 14.65 4.67 1.42
C LEU A 77 14.67 4.26 2.89
N THR A 78 15.85 4.16 3.51
CA THR A 78 15.91 4.13 4.97
C THR A 78 15.53 5.51 5.46
N LEU A 79 14.29 5.64 5.92
CA LEU A 79 13.79 6.84 6.56
C LEU A 79 14.77 7.20 7.68
N GLU A 80 15.63 8.21 7.49
CA GLU A 80 16.68 8.59 8.44
C GLU A 80 16.13 8.88 9.86
N GLY A 81 14.82 9.13 9.96
CA GLY A 81 14.07 9.30 11.21
C GLY A 81 13.53 8.02 11.86
N ILE A 82 13.59 6.85 11.21
CA ILE A 82 13.07 5.59 11.75
C ILE A 82 14.20 4.69 12.23
N LYS A 83 14.29 4.53 13.55
CA LYS A 83 15.14 3.53 14.19
C LYS A 83 14.49 2.16 14.06
N GLN A 84 15.17 1.24 13.40
CA GLN A 84 14.68 -0.11 13.14
C GLN A 84 15.33 -1.10 14.10
N PHE A 85 14.51 -1.95 14.74
CA PHE A 85 14.94 -2.97 15.68
C PHE A 85 14.22 -4.29 15.38
N PHE A 86 14.78 -5.40 15.85
CA PHE A 86 14.10 -6.70 15.83
C PHE A 86 14.25 -7.38 17.19
N VAL A 87 13.25 -8.19 17.54
CA VAL A 87 13.29 -9.07 18.73
C VAL A 87 13.16 -10.50 18.26
N ALA A 88 14.17 -11.31 18.52
CA ALA A 88 14.18 -12.72 18.15
C ALA A 88 13.33 -13.53 19.15
N VAL A 89 12.07 -13.77 18.78
CA VAL A 89 11.16 -14.67 19.52
C VAL A 89 11.28 -16.08 18.96
N GLU A 90 11.67 -17.06 19.78
CA GLU A 90 11.87 -18.44 19.32
C GLU A 90 10.55 -19.13 18.93
N LYS A 91 9.46 -18.78 19.63
CA LYS A 91 8.15 -19.40 19.45
C LYS A 91 7.08 -18.34 19.19
N GLU A 92 6.12 -18.69 18.33
CA GLU A 92 5.00 -17.81 17.96
C GLU A 92 4.18 -17.38 19.19
N GLN A 93 3.98 -18.28 20.16
CA GLN A 93 3.24 -17.96 21.39
C GLN A 93 3.91 -16.88 22.25
N TRP A 94 5.24 -16.72 22.15
CA TRP A 94 5.99 -15.75 22.95
C TRP A 94 5.88 -14.32 22.41
N LYS A 95 5.43 -14.16 21.16
CA LYS A 95 5.23 -12.82 20.58
C LYS A 95 4.25 -11.96 21.38
N PHE A 96 3.20 -12.58 21.93
CA PHE A 96 2.19 -11.85 22.69
C PHE A 96 2.77 -11.35 24.01
N ASP A 97 3.45 -12.22 24.75
CA ASP A 97 4.07 -11.86 26.03
C ASP A 97 5.14 -10.77 25.83
N THR A 98 6.00 -10.92 24.82
CA THR A 98 6.99 -9.89 24.45
C THR A 98 6.34 -8.57 24.06
N LEU A 99 5.19 -8.59 23.36
CA LEU A 99 4.47 -7.37 23.03
C LEU A 99 3.95 -6.67 24.28
N CYS A 100 3.41 -7.40 25.25
CA CYS A 100 2.98 -6.86 26.54
C CYS A 100 4.16 -6.24 27.30
N ASP A 101 5.30 -6.93 27.37
CA ASP A 101 6.52 -6.42 28.02
C ASP A 101 7.00 -5.09 27.39
N LEU A 102 6.86 -4.94 26.07
CA LEU A 102 7.18 -3.68 25.38
C LEU A 102 6.23 -2.54 25.80
N TYR A 103 4.94 -2.82 25.99
CA TYR A 103 3.98 -1.82 26.47
C TYR A 103 4.19 -1.46 27.95
N ASP A 104 4.67 -2.39 28.77
CA ASP A 104 4.97 -2.14 30.18
C ASP A 104 6.27 -1.34 30.36
N THR A 105 7.26 -1.58 29.51
CA THR A 105 8.60 -0.97 29.62
C THR A 105 8.68 0.39 28.90
N LEU A 106 7.96 0.56 27.79
CA LEU A 106 8.05 1.75 26.94
C LEU A 106 6.85 2.66 27.13
N THR A 107 7.10 3.97 27.19
CA THR A 107 6.02 4.97 27.15
C THR A 107 5.56 5.15 25.71
N ILE A 108 4.53 4.41 25.30
CA ILE A 108 3.97 4.43 23.94
C ILE A 108 2.68 5.26 23.93
N THR A 109 2.62 6.30 23.10
CA THR A 109 1.38 7.08 22.90
C THR A 109 0.41 6.33 22.00
N GLN A 110 0.83 6.03 20.77
CA GLN A 110 0.10 5.29 19.77
C GLN A 110 1.07 4.40 19.00
N ALA A 111 0.62 3.22 18.62
CA ALA A 111 1.37 2.28 17.80
C ALA A 111 0.45 1.59 16.79
N VAL A 112 1.04 1.16 15.68
CA VAL A 112 0.39 0.32 14.67
C VAL A 112 1.09 -1.04 14.69
N ILE A 113 0.31 -2.12 14.82
CA ILE A 113 0.82 -3.49 14.84
C ILE A 113 0.28 -4.21 13.61
N PHE A 114 1.18 -4.69 12.75
CA PHE A 114 0.82 -5.43 11.55
C PHE A 114 0.81 -6.94 11.81
N CYS A 115 -0.18 -7.63 11.24
CA CYS A 115 -0.26 -9.10 11.21
C CYS A 115 -0.60 -9.56 9.79
N ASN A 116 -0.06 -10.71 9.38
CA ASN A 116 -0.21 -11.19 8.01
C ASN A 116 -1.62 -11.69 7.67
N THR A 117 -2.39 -12.15 8.66
CA THR A 117 -3.73 -12.71 8.43
C THR A 117 -4.79 -11.98 9.25
N LYS A 118 -5.97 -11.82 8.66
CA LYS A 118 -7.14 -11.25 9.36
C LYS A 118 -7.48 -12.01 10.64
N GLN A 119 -7.40 -13.34 10.61
CA GLN A 119 -7.64 -14.17 11.79
C GLN A 119 -6.68 -13.83 12.95
N LYS A 120 -5.40 -13.57 12.64
CA LYS A 120 -4.41 -13.17 13.65
C LYS A 120 -4.68 -11.76 14.17
N VAL A 121 -5.09 -10.83 13.30
CA VAL A 121 -5.53 -9.48 13.71
C VAL A 121 -6.69 -9.57 14.69
N ASP A 122 -7.73 -10.35 14.37
CA ASP A 122 -8.92 -10.51 15.22
C ASP A 122 -8.54 -11.16 16.57
N TRP A 123 -7.72 -12.21 16.54
CA TRP A 123 -7.20 -12.87 17.74
C TRP A 123 -6.39 -11.92 18.63
N LEU A 124 -5.43 -11.18 18.04
CA LEU A 124 -4.57 -10.26 18.77
C LEU A 124 -5.36 -9.10 19.36
N THR A 125 -6.34 -8.59 18.60
CA THR A 125 -7.23 -7.51 19.06
C THR A 125 -8.00 -7.93 20.31
N ASN A 126 -8.57 -9.14 20.32
CA ASN A 126 -9.29 -9.65 21.48
C ASN A 126 -8.35 -9.85 22.67
N LYS A 127 -7.18 -10.47 22.45
CA LYS A 127 -6.18 -10.68 23.49
C LYS A 127 -5.69 -9.39 24.14
N MET A 128 -5.40 -8.36 23.34
CA MET A 128 -4.98 -7.03 23.84
C MET A 128 -6.09 -6.30 24.59
N ARG A 129 -7.37 -6.53 24.25
CA ARG A 129 -8.52 -5.96 24.97
C ARG A 129 -8.80 -6.67 26.29
N GLU A 130 -8.55 -7.98 26.35
CA GLU A 130 -8.70 -8.79 27.57
C GLU A 130 -7.56 -8.56 28.56
N ALA A 131 -6.35 -8.28 28.07
CA ALA A 131 -5.16 -8.01 28.90
C ALA A 131 -5.14 -6.60 29.52
N LYS A 132 -6.22 -5.83 29.36
CA LYS A 132 -6.38 -4.48 29.92
C LYS A 132 -6.96 -4.49 31.33
#